data_AF-A0A5P3VKD4-F1
#
_entry.id   AF-A0A5P3VKD4-F1
#
_cell.length_a   1.000
_cell.length_b   1.000
_cell.length_c   1.000
_cell.angle_alpha   90.00
_cell.angle_beta   90.00
_cell.angle_gamma   90.00
#
_symmetry.space_group_name_H-M   'P 1'
#
loop_
_entity.id
_entity.type
_entity.pdbx_description
1 polymer ?
#
loop_
_entity_poly.entity_id
_entity_poly.type
_entity_poly.pdbx_seq_one_letter_code
_entity_poly.pdbx_strand_id
1 'polypeptide(L)'
;MKAGIGFRTHRCQRGVAAVEFALVAGIFFTLLIGIVEFSRVLFYWNTAGEATRLGARLAAVCDYKAPGIYKQMRQMMPLLSDANIDISYEPSSPTQCDPDAATARKTCESVTVRVVDVNVATVIPIVPISLTMPPFTTTLPRESMNSATGGPVCS
;
A
#
# COMPACT_ATOMS: atom_id res chain seq x y z
N MET A 1 54.91 -65.91 -4.10
CA MET A 1 53.54 -65.84 -3.53
C MET A 1 53.46 -64.58 -2.66
N LYS A 2 52.82 -63.50 -3.12
CA LYS A 2 52.39 -62.37 -2.28
C LYS A 2 51.29 -61.61 -3.03
N ALA A 3 50.04 -61.90 -2.67
CA ALA A 3 48.87 -61.20 -3.16
C ALA A 3 48.72 -59.88 -2.39
N GLY A 4 48.83 -58.75 -3.07
CA GLY A 4 48.53 -57.43 -2.52
C GLY A 4 47.03 -57.19 -2.58
N ILE A 5 46.36 -57.27 -1.44
CA ILE A 5 44.94 -56.94 -1.29
C ILE A 5 44.82 -55.42 -1.26
N GLY A 6 44.41 -54.83 -2.39
CA GLY A 6 44.10 -53.40 -2.49
C GLY A 6 42.71 -53.12 -1.94
N PHE A 7 42.62 -52.57 -0.73
CA PHE A 7 41.36 -52.12 -0.16
C PHE A 7 40.90 -50.83 -0.86
N ARG A 8 39.91 -50.94 -1.76
CA ARG A 8 39.26 -49.79 -2.39
C ARG A 8 38.39 -49.08 -1.35
N THR A 9 38.84 -47.94 -0.85
CA THR A 9 38.04 -47.10 0.05
C THR A 9 36.92 -46.42 -0.76
N HIS A 10 35.68 -46.89 -0.56
CA HIS A 10 34.49 -46.20 -1.04
C HIS A 10 34.38 -44.87 -0.28
N ARG A 11 34.76 -43.76 -0.94
CA ARG A 11 34.58 -42.41 -0.40
C ARG A 11 33.09 -42.19 -0.16
N CYS A 12 32.69 -42.12 1.12
CA CYS A 12 31.33 -41.77 1.52
C CYS A 12 31.02 -40.33 1.11
N GLN A 13 30.31 -40.12 0.00
CA GLN A 13 29.75 -38.83 -0.41
C GLN A 13 28.47 -38.45 0.36
N ARG A 14 28.27 -38.97 1.58
CA ARG A 14 26.97 -38.92 2.29
C ARG A 14 26.53 -37.53 2.76
N GLY A 15 27.35 -36.49 2.61
CA GLY A 15 27.02 -35.11 2.98
C GLY A 15 27.10 -34.08 1.85
N VAL A 16 27.76 -34.39 0.73
CA VAL A 16 28.02 -33.40 -0.34
C VAL A 16 26.71 -32.97 -1.02
N ALA A 17 25.86 -33.94 -1.35
CA ALA A 17 24.55 -33.66 -1.95
C ALA A 17 23.63 -32.82 -1.03
N ALA A 18 23.74 -33.00 0.30
CA ALA A 18 22.98 -32.20 1.26
C ALA A 18 23.43 -30.74 1.29
N VAL A 19 24.75 -30.48 1.17
CA VAL A 19 25.30 -29.12 1.12
C VAL A 19 24.95 -28.43 -0.19
N GLU A 20 25.08 -29.12 -1.33
CA GLU A 20 24.69 -28.59 -2.64
C GLU A 20 23.21 -28.22 -2.66
N PHE A 21 22.35 -29.10 -2.14
CA PHE A 21 20.92 -28.82 -2.01
C PHE A 21 20.66 -27.61 -1.11
N ALA A 22 21.34 -27.51 0.04
CA ALA A 22 21.15 -26.38 0.96
C ALA A 22 21.54 -25.04 0.32
N LEU A 23 22.61 -24.99 -0.47
CA LEU A 23 23.03 -23.77 -1.17
C LEU A 23 22.01 -23.36 -2.24
N VAL A 24 21.55 -24.31 -3.07
CA VAL A 24 20.56 -24.03 -4.12
C VAL A 24 19.22 -23.63 -3.50
N ALA A 25 18.76 -24.37 -2.49
CA ALA A 25 17.52 -24.08 -1.78
C ALA A 25 17.56 -22.69 -1.11
N GLY A 26 18.68 -22.33 -0.47
CA GLY A 26 18.86 -21.02 0.15
C GLY A 26 18.69 -19.87 -0.84
N ILE A 27 19.33 -19.96 -2.01
CA ILE A 27 19.19 -18.94 -3.07
C ILE A 27 17.76 -18.92 -3.63
N PHE A 28 17.18 -20.09 -3.89
CA PHE A 28 15.84 -20.23 -4.44
C PHE A 28 14.77 -19.61 -3.53
N PHE A 29 14.79 -19.93 -2.23
CA PHE A 29 13.83 -19.35 -1.28
C PHE A 29 14.03 -17.85 -1.07
N THR A 30 15.27 -17.37 -1.09
CA THR A 30 15.55 -15.92 -1.02
C THR A 30 14.94 -15.19 -2.21
N LEU A 31 15.08 -15.74 -3.42
CA LEU A 31 14.49 -15.17 -4.63
C LEU A 31 12.96 -15.21 -4.60
N LEU A 32 12.35 -16.32 -4.14
CA LEU A 32 10.89 -16.41 -3.99
C LEU A 32 10.35 -15.37 -3.00
N ILE A 33 10.98 -15.22 -1.83
CA ILE A 33 10.60 -14.19 -0.85
C ILE A 33 10.70 -12.80 -1.49
N GLY A 34 11.79 -12.52 -2.22
CA GLY A 34 11.95 -11.25 -2.93
C GLY A 34 10.82 -10.95 -3.91
N ILE A 35 10.40 -11.93 -4.71
CA ILE A 35 9.28 -11.78 -5.66
C ILE A 35 7.96 -11.54 -4.93
N VAL A 36 7.69 -12.28 -3.85
CA VAL A 36 6.45 -12.12 -3.07
C VAL A 36 6.38 -10.75 -2.41
N GLU A 37 7.49 -10.28 -1.82
CA GLU A 37 7.59 -8.96 -1.21
C GLU A 37 7.37 -7.84 -2.25
N PHE A 38 8.01 -7.94 -3.42
CA PHE A 38 7.82 -6.98 -4.50
C PHE A 38 6.38 -6.98 -5.02
N SER A 39 5.76 -8.16 -5.14
CA SER A 39 4.35 -8.30 -5.53
C SER A 39 3.43 -7.60 -4.52
N ARG A 40 3.72 -7.71 -3.22
CA ARG A 40 2.95 -7.02 -2.17
C ARG A 40 3.08 -5.50 -2.25
N VAL A 41 4.28 -4.99 -2.53
CA VAL A 41 4.51 -3.55 -2.73
C VAL A 41 3.69 -3.03 -3.92
N LEU A 42 3.75 -3.73 -5.06
CA LEU A 42 2.96 -3.38 -6.25
C LEU A 42 1.44 -3.43 -5.99
N PHE A 43 0.99 -4.40 -5.20
CA PHE A 43 -0.41 -4.47 -4.79
C PHE A 43 -0.83 -3.23 -3.99
N TYR A 44 0.00 -2.75 -3.06
CA TYR A 44 -0.30 -1.51 -2.33
C TYR A 44 -0.34 -0.28 -3.24
N TRP A 45 0.56 -0.16 -4.23
CA TRP A 45 0.52 0.94 -5.19
C TRP A 45 -0.77 0.97 -6.02
N ASN A 46 -1.23 -0.18 -6.49
CA ASN A 46 -2.51 -0.26 -7.21
C ASN A 46 -3.70 0.04 -6.30
N THR A 47 -3.68 -0.48 -5.07
CA THR A 47 -4.74 -0.26 -4.07
C THR A 47 -4.81 1.21 -3.65
N ALA A 48 -3.68 1.89 -3.51
CA ALA A 48 -3.63 3.30 -3.16
C ALA A 48 -4.32 4.17 -4.22
N GLY A 49 -4.13 3.89 -5.51
CA GLY A 49 -4.83 4.59 -6.59
C GLY A 49 -6.35 4.38 -6.58
N GLU A 50 -6.80 3.16 -6.26
CA GLU A 50 -8.24 2.91 -6.10
C GLU A 50 -8.80 3.58 -4.83
N ALA A 51 -8.04 3.56 -3.74
CA ALA A 51 -8.42 4.21 -2.48
C ALA A 51 -8.53 5.72 -2.63
N THR A 52 -7.62 6.38 -3.37
CA THR A 52 -7.75 7.82 -3.68
C THR A 52 -8.97 8.12 -4.53
N ARG A 53 -9.28 7.25 -5.51
CA ARG A 53 -10.47 7.42 -6.36
C ARG A 53 -11.77 7.25 -5.57
N LEU A 54 -11.81 6.28 -4.67
CA LEU A 54 -12.93 6.09 -3.75
C LEU A 54 -13.05 7.28 -2.79
N GLY A 55 -11.94 7.72 -2.21
CA GLY A 55 -11.87 8.87 -1.33
C GLY A 55 -12.41 10.13 -1.99
N ALA A 56 -12.00 10.42 -3.24
CA ALA A 56 -12.48 11.58 -3.98
C ALA A 56 -14.00 11.51 -4.24
N ARG A 57 -14.54 10.34 -4.59
CA ARG A 57 -15.98 10.15 -4.80
C ARG A 57 -16.78 10.39 -3.51
N LEU A 58 -16.28 9.88 -2.38
CA LEU A 58 -16.90 10.11 -1.08
C LEU A 58 -16.78 11.58 -0.67
N ALA A 59 -15.62 12.20 -0.87
CA ALA A 59 -15.39 13.59 -0.49
C ALA A 59 -16.20 14.60 -1.34
N ALA A 60 -16.60 14.22 -2.56
CA ALA A 60 -17.52 15.02 -3.39
C ALA A 60 -18.98 14.98 -2.88
N VAL A 61 -19.37 13.93 -2.15
CA VAL A 61 -20.75 13.68 -1.71
C VAL A 61 -20.95 13.91 -0.21
N CYS A 62 -20.00 13.53 0.63
CA CYS A 62 -20.05 13.69 2.08
C CYS A 62 -19.69 15.12 2.50
N ASP A 63 -19.99 15.47 3.76
CA ASP A 63 -19.61 16.77 4.31
C ASP A 63 -18.08 16.99 4.32
N TYR A 64 -17.70 18.25 4.48
CA TYR A 64 -16.30 18.66 4.60
C TYR A 64 -15.55 17.81 5.64
N LYS A 65 -14.53 17.08 5.16
CA LYS A 65 -13.69 16.16 5.96
C LYS A 65 -14.47 15.18 6.85
N ALA A 66 -15.59 14.66 6.35
CA ALA A 66 -16.38 13.67 7.07
C ALA A 66 -15.54 12.42 7.45
N PRO A 67 -15.72 11.87 8.67
CA PRO A 67 -14.89 10.77 9.17
C PRO A 67 -15.06 9.47 8.36
N GLY A 68 -16.23 9.27 7.75
CA GLY A 68 -16.49 8.13 6.87
C GLY A 68 -15.52 8.03 5.71
N ILE A 69 -15.03 9.16 5.16
CA ILE A 69 -14.08 9.17 4.04
C ILE A 69 -12.80 8.44 4.43
N TYR A 70 -12.19 8.83 5.56
CA TYR A 70 -10.97 8.24 6.09
C TYR A 70 -11.15 6.77 6.43
N LYS A 71 -12.28 6.42 7.06
CA LYS A 71 -12.63 5.05 7.43
C LYS A 71 -12.73 4.14 6.21
N GLN A 72 -13.41 4.58 5.15
CA GLN A 72 -13.58 3.77 3.94
C GLN A 72 -12.24 3.60 3.18
N MET A 73 -11.42 4.65 3.10
CA MET A 73 -10.08 4.55 2.51
C MET A 73 -9.20 3.56 3.30
N ARG A 74 -9.25 3.60 4.64
CA ARG A 74 -8.53 2.65 5.50
C ARG A 74 -9.07 1.23 5.44
N GLN A 75 -10.36 1.04 5.22
CA GLN A 75 -10.94 -0.29 5.01
C GLN A 75 -10.42 -0.94 3.72
N MET A 76 -10.18 -0.15 2.68
CA MET A 76 -9.59 -0.63 1.42
C MET A 76 -8.09 -0.87 1.55
N MET A 77 -7.37 0.03 2.24
CA MET A 77 -5.94 -0.08 2.47
C MET A 77 -5.62 0.08 3.97
N PRO A 78 -5.58 -1.02 4.74
CA PRO A 78 -5.34 -0.97 6.20
C PRO A 78 -3.97 -0.43 6.61
N LEU A 79 -3.01 -0.38 5.67
CA LEU A 79 -1.70 0.22 5.88
C LEU A 79 -1.77 1.76 5.98
N LEU A 80 -2.85 2.36 5.50
CA LEU A 80 -3.02 3.80 5.43
C LEU A 80 -3.41 4.38 6.79
N SER A 81 -2.80 5.51 7.16
CA SER A 81 -3.21 6.30 8.33
C SER A 81 -3.84 7.62 7.90
N ASP A 82 -4.56 8.29 8.81
CA ASP A 82 -5.18 9.58 8.51
C ASP A 82 -4.13 10.66 8.17
N ALA A 83 -2.89 10.52 8.66
CA ALA A 83 -1.77 11.40 8.31
C ALA A 83 -1.27 11.24 6.86
N ASN A 84 -1.57 10.09 6.23
CA ASN A 84 -1.21 9.83 4.84
C ASN A 84 -2.26 10.32 3.86
N ILE A 85 -3.44 10.73 4.34
CA ILE A 85 -4.59 11.14 3.52
C ILE A 85 -4.71 12.65 3.61
N ASP A 86 -4.37 13.33 2.52
CA ASP A 86 -4.55 14.75 2.37
C ASP A 86 -5.77 15.03 1.50
N ILE A 87 -6.69 15.85 2.01
CA ILE A 87 -7.92 16.25 1.29
C ILE A 87 -7.92 17.77 1.21
N SER A 88 -7.67 18.28 0.00
CA SER A 88 -7.82 19.70 -0.30
C SER A 88 -9.16 19.95 -0.98
N TYR A 89 -9.73 21.10 -0.68
CA TYR A 89 -10.95 21.57 -1.30
C TYR A 89 -10.68 22.95 -1.89
N GLU A 90 -11.08 23.12 -3.14
CA GLU A 90 -10.95 24.37 -3.89
C GLU A 90 -12.35 25.01 -4.07
N PRO A 91 -12.44 26.33 -4.30
CA PRO A 91 -11.37 27.30 -4.58
C PRO A 91 -10.55 27.68 -3.32
N SER A 92 -9.27 27.99 -3.54
CA SER A 92 -8.36 28.54 -2.51
C SER A 92 -8.19 30.07 -2.61
N SER A 93 -8.74 30.69 -3.66
CA SER A 93 -8.73 32.13 -3.93
C SER A 93 -9.78 32.48 -5.00
N PRO A 94 -10.50 33.63 -4.96
CA PRO A 94 -10.43 34.72 -3.98
C PRO A 94 -11.27 34.47 -2.70
N THR A 95 -12.11 33.43 -2.70
CA THR A 95 -12.82 32.96 -1.50
C THR A 95 -12.39 31.52 -1.25
N GLN A 96 -11.87 31.22 -0.06
CA GLN A 96 -11.51 29.84 0.30
C GLN A 96 -12.78 29.01 0.50
N CYS A 97 -12.75 27.74 0.11
CA CYS A 97 -13.77 26.76 0.50
C CYS A 97 -13.94 26.77 2.04
N ASP A 98 -15.14 27.14 2.50
CA ASP A 98 -15.44 27.27 3.93
C ASP A 98 -15.40 25.89 4.62
N PRO A 99 -14.78 25.77 5.81
CA PRO A 99 -14.75 24.51 6.54
C PRO A 99 -16.10 24.10 7.16
N ASP A 100 -17.07 25.01 7.28
CA ASP A 100 -18.42 24.69 7.75
C ASP A 100 -19.18 23.87 6.69
N ALA A 101 -19.77 22.74 7.08
CA ALA A 101 -20.43 21.83 6.14
C ALA A 101 -21.59 22.49 5.36
N ALA A 102 -22.36 23.39 5.97
CA ALA A 102 -23.49 24.04 5.30
C ALA A 102 -23.02 25.08 4.26
N THR A 103 -21.93 25.76 4.56
CA THR A 103 -21.32 26.79 3.70
C THR A 103 -20.46 26.17 2.61
N ALA A 104 -19.68 25.13 2.93
CA ALA A 104 -18.88 24.35 2.01
C ALA A 104 -19.67 23.87 0.79
N ARG A 105 -20.89 23.39 1.00
CA ARG A 105 -21.83 22.95 -0.06
C ARG A 105 -22.09 24.01 -1.13
N LYS A 106 -21.97 25.29 -0.78
CA LYS A 106 -22.23 26.43 -1.68
C LYS A 106 -20.96 26.99 -2.27
N THR A 107 -19.87 27.00 -1.49
CA THR A 107 -18.63 27.71 -1.84
C THR A 107 -17.57 26.84 -2.50
N CYS A 108 -17.49 25.55 -2.16
CA CYS A 108 -16.48 24.65 -2.70
C CYS A 108 -16.87 24.26 -4.13
N GLU A 109 -15.91 23.98 -5.01
CA GLU A 109 -16.16 23.65 -6.42
C GLU A 109 -15.57 22.29 -6.78
N SER A 110 -14.37 22.01 -6.27
CA SER A 110 -13.71 20.72 -6.43
C SER A 110 -13.09 20.22 -5.13
N VAL A 111 -12.84 18.93 -5.12
CA VAL A 111 -12.11 18.25 -4.06
C VAL A 111 -10.97 17.44 -4.68
N THR A 112 -9.79 17.56 -4.10
CA THR A 112 -8.62 16.76 -4.43
C THR A 112 -8.25 15.90 -3.24
N VAL A 113 -8.27 14.58 -3.44
CA VAL A 113 -7.80 13.61 -2.45
C VAL A 113 -6.44 13.10 -2.90
N ARG A 114 -5.48 13.16 -1.99
CA ARG A 114 -4.10 12.71 -2.21
C ARG A 114 -3.68 11.75 -1.11
N VAL A 115 -3.00 10.68 -1.50
CA VAL A 115 -2.30 9.79 -0.58
C VAL A 115 -0.81 10.06 -0.68
N VAL A 116 -0.15 10.33 0.46
CA VAL A 116 1.27 10.69 0.57
C VAL A 116 1.97 9.91 1.67
N ASP A 117 3.30 9.81 1.56
CA ASP A 117 4.21 9.37 2.64
C ASP A 117 3.89 8.00 3.24
N VAL A 118 3.45 7.05 2.40
CA VAL A 118 3.20 5.67 2.84
C VAL A 118 4.48 4.85 2.68
N ASN A 119 4.96 4.31 3.79
CA ASN A 119 6.13 3.45 3.83
C ASN A 119 5.72 1.99 3.93
N VAL A 120 6.16 1.17 2.99
CA VAL A 120 5.97 -0.28 3.03
C VAL A 120 7.25 -0.90 3.59
N ALA A 121 7.16 -1.46 4.80
CA ALA A 121 8.23 -2.26 5.38
C ALA A 121 8.28 -3.64 4.72
N THR A 122 9.41 -3.99 4.12
CA THR A 122 9.63 -5.34 3.56
C THR A 122 10.10 -6.29 4.65
N VAL A 123 9.67 -7.55 4.59
CA VAL A 123 10.00 -8.60 5.56
C VAL A 123 11.12 -9.48 5.00
N ILE A 124 12.19 -8.85 4.50
CA ILE A 124 13.34 -9.55 3.96
C ILE A 124 14.24 -9.96 5.15
N PRO A 125 14.60 -11.25 5.30
CA PRO A 125 15.27 -11.77 6.50
C PRO A 125 16.70 -11.25 6.76
N ILE A 126 17.31 -10.50 5.84
CA ILE A 126 18.71 -10.04 5.96
C ILE A 126 18.82 -8.50 5.96
N VAL A 127 17.96 -7.79 5.23
CA VAL A 127 18.02 -6.32 5.12
C VAL A 127 16.61 -5.74 5.20
N PRO A 128 16.24 -5.01 6.27
CA PRO A 128 14.97 -4.31 6.32
C PRO A 128 15.02 -3.11 5.37
N ILE A 129 14.40 -3.26 4.20
CA ILE A 129 14.26 -2.17 3.22
C ILE A 129 12.86 -1.58 3.38
N SER A 130 12.78 -0.27 3.58
CA SER A 130 11.52 0.48 3.51
C SER A 130 11.43 1.16 2.16
N LEU A 131 10.39 0.83 1.39
CA LEU A 131 10.10 1.50 0.13
C LEU A 131 9.00 2.54 0.38
N THR A 132 9.26 3.78 -0.03
CA THR A 132 8.28 4.85 0.03
C THR A 132 7.47 4.84 -1.27
N MET A 133 6.15 4.83 -1.12
CA MET A 133 5.22 4.87 -2.24
C MET A 133 5.17 6.28 -2.87
N PRO A 134 5.12 6.40 -4.21
CA PRO A 134 4.88 7.70 -4.84
C PRO A 134 3.47 8.22 -4.49
N PRO A 135 3.26 9.54 -4.48
CA PRO A 135 1.97 10.10 -4.14
C PRO A 135 0.93 9.79 -5.24
N PHE A 136 -0.29 9.45 -4.83
CA PHE A 136 -1.44 9.28 -5.72
C PHE A 136 -2.45 10.37 -5.46
N THR A 137 -3.01 10.97 -6.52
CA THR A 137 -3.96 12.08 -6.41
C THR A 137 -5.16 11.86 -7.32
N THR A 138 -6.33 12.26 -6.86
CA THR A 138 -7.56 12.24 -7.67
C THR A 138 -8.39 13.48 -7.34
N THR A 139 -8.77 14.21 -8.38
CA THR A 139 -9.61 15.40 -8.28
C THR A 139 -10.96 15.14 -8.89
N LEU A 140 -12.03 15.52 -8.21
CA LEU A 140 -13.40 15.49 -8.71
C LEU A 140 -14.11 16.81 -8.40
N PRO A 141 -15.08 17.24 -9.24
CA PRO A 141 -15.97 18.33 -8.87
C PRO A 141 -16.81 17.94 -7.66
N ARG A 142 -17.26 18.94 -6.89
CA ARG A 142 -18.22 18.68 -5.82
C ARG A 142 -19.55 18.21 -6.43
N GLU A 143 -20.20 17.30 -5.72
CA GLU A 143 -21.56 16.89 -6.00
C GLU A 143 -22.45 17.47 -4.91
N SER A 144 -22.93 16.64 -3.96
CA SER A 144 -23.86 17.09 -2.93
C SER A 144 -23.19 17.68 -1.68
N MET A 145 -21.98 17.25 -1.33
CA MET A 145 -21.29 17.57 -0.06
C MET A 145 -22.19 17.59 1.19
N ASN A 146 -23.11 16.63 1.30
CA ASN A 146 -24.09 16.53 2.37
C ASN A 146 -24.16 15.08 2.87
N SER A 147 -23.67 14.83 4.09
CA SER A 147 -23.67 13.46 4.65
C SER A 147 -25.08 12.93 4.90
N ALA A 148 -26.09 13.81 5.06
CA ALA A 148 -27.47 13.38 5.25
C ALA A 148 -28.04 12.66 4.00
N THR A 149 -27.56 13.02 2.81
CA THR A 149 -27.92 12.34 1.54
C THR A 149 -26.95 11.21 1.19
N GLY A 150 -25.74 11.22 1.74
CA GLY A 150 -24.72 10.20 1.50
C GLY A 150 -24.93 8.90 2.28
N GLY A 151 -25.81 8.88 3.29
CA GLY A 151 -26.11 7.66 4.05
C GLY A 151 -24.93 7.19 4.93
N PRO A 152 -24.91 5.91 5.34
CA PRO A 152 -23.95 5.41 6.35
C PRO A 152 -22.49 5.39 5.89
N VAL A 153 -22.20 5.64 4.61
CA VAL A 153 -20.81 5.68 4.11
C VAL A 153 -20.07 6.96 4.49
N CYS A 154 -20.80 8.02 4.87
CA CYS A 154 -20.20 9.27 5.34
C CYS A 154 -19.88 9.27 6.86
N SER A 155 -20.28 8.22 7.59
CA SER A 155 -20.13 8.07 9.05
C SER A 155 -19.15 6.98 9.51
#